data_AF-A0A1K1T404-F1
#
_entry.id   AF-A0A1K1T404-F1
#
_cell.length_a   1.000
_cell.length_b   1.000
_cell.length_c   1.000
_cell.angle_alpha   90.00
_cell.angle_beta   90.00
_cell.angle_gamma   90.00
#
_symmetry.space_group_name_H-M   'P 1'
#
loop_
_entity.id
_entity.type
_entity.pdbx_description
1 polymer ?
#
loop_
_entity_poly.entity_id
_entity_poly.type
_entity_poly.pdbx_seq_one_letter_code
_entity_poly.pdbx_strand_id
1 'polypeptide(L)' 'MMNPPLLPSGRRRGLPFVVPDDWTPEQALAVFELLEDLLAVVTDFYGAQLHELLHEQRFPEVHDRTRERDPPF' A
#
# COMPACT_ATOMS: atom_id res chain seq x y z
N MET A 1 14.88 -3.00 19.13
CA MET A 1 13.58 -2.64 18.53
C MET A 1 13.08 -3.84 17.74
N MET A 2 11.84 -4.27 17.98
CA MET A 2 11.22 -5.43 17.33
C MET A 2 10.63 -4.95 16.01
N ASN A 3 11.04 -5.56 14.88
CA ASN A 3 10.48 -5.21 13.57
C ASN A 3 8.99 -5.66 13.56
N PRO A 4 8.01 -4.80 13.21
CA PRO A 4 6.61 -5.21 13.19
C PRO A 4 6.42 -6.38 12.20
N PRO A 5 5.60 -7.39 12.56
CA PRO A 5 5.37 -8.54 11.70
C PRO A 5 4.84 -8.07 10.35
N LEU A 6 5.36 -8.68 9.28
CA LEU A 6 4.89 -8.42 7.92
C LEU A 6 3.46 -8.94 7.79
N LEU A 7 2.56 -8.11 7.27
CA LEU A 7 1.23 -8.56 6.87
C LEU A 7 1.36 -9.59 5.72
N PRO A 8 0.37 -10.45 5.48
CA PRO A 8 0.38 -11.41 4.36
C PRO A 8 0.67 -10.76 3.00
N SER A 9 0.31 -9.48 2.84
CA SER A 9 0.61 -8.67 1.66
C SER A 9 2.05 -8.13 1.58
N GLY A 10 2.95 -8.53 2.48
CA GLY A 10 4.32 -8.01 2.60
C GLY A 10 4.39 -6.56 3.10
N ARG A 11 3.26 -5.95 3.43
CA ARG A 11 3.18 -4.55 3.90
C ARG A 11 3.51 -4.47 5.39
N ARG A 12 4.20 -3.38 5.76
CA ARG A 12 4.54 -3.03 7.15
C ARG A 12 3.40 -2.32 7.89
N ARG A 13 2.38 -1.88 7.16
CA ARG A 13 1.21 -1.16 7.67
C ARG A 13 -0.01 -1.56 6.83
N GLY A 14 -1.17 -1.74 7.47
CA GLY A 14 -2.41 -2.14 6.81
C GLY A 14 -3.34 -2.89 7.75
N LEU A 15 -4.50 -3.27 7.23
CA LEU A 15 -5.45 -4.10 7.95
C LEU A 15 -4.94 -5.55 8.00
N PRO A 16 -4.96 -6.22 9.16
CA PRO A 16 -4.67 -7.64 9.26
C PRO A 16 -5.84 -8.44 8.67
N PHE A 17 -5.83 -8.62 7.35
CA PHE A 17 -6.76 -9.52 6.68
C PHE A 17 -6.30 -10.96 6.91
N VAL A 18 -6.76 -11.55 8.02
CA VAL A 18 -6.69 -12.99 8.23
C VAL A 18 -7.97 -13.56 7.63
N VAL A 19 -7.83 -14.32 6.54
CA VAL A 19 -8.93 -15.06 5.94
C VAL A 19 -9.05 -16.38 6.71
N PRO A 20 -10.21 -16.67 7.34
CA PRO A 20 -10.49 -17.99 7.90
C PRO A 20 -10.33 -19.10 6.85
N ASP A 21 -9.85 -20.27 7.28
CA ASP A 21 -9.64 -21.44 6.41
C ASP A 21 -10.91 -22.27 6.17
N ASP A 22 -12.02 -21.89 6.80
CA ASP A 22 -13.33 -22.57 6.77
C ASP A 22 -14.36 -21.89 5.84
N TRP A 23 -13.94 -20.93 5.02
CA TRP A 23 -14.84 -20.27 4.08
C TRP A 23 -15.41 -21.22 3.04
N THR A 24 -16.70 -21.09 2.76
CA THR A 24 -17.28 -21.70 1.56
C THR A 24 -16.87 -20.92 0.31
N PRO A 25 -16.89 -21.54 -0.89
CA PRO A 25 -16.62 -20.83 -2.14
C PRO A 25 -17.48 -19.57 -2.34
N GLU A 26 -18.75 -19.60 -1.94
CA GLU A 26 -19.69 -18.48 -2.06
C GLU A 26 -19.32 -17.33 -1.13
N GLN A 27 -18.87 -17.63 0.09
CA GLN A 27 -18.38 -16.62 1.03
C GLN A 27 -17.11 -15.95 0.51
N ALA A 28 -16.19 -16.74 -0.04
CA ALA A 28 -14.98 -16.21 -0.66
C ALA A 28 -15.31 -15.30 -1.86
N LEU A 29 -16.28 -15.69 -2.69
CA LEU A 29 -16.75 -14.90 -3.82
C LEU A 29 -17.38 -13.58 -3.36
N ALA A 30 -18.28 -13.61 -2.37
CA ALA A 30 -18.93 -12.41 -1.87
C ALA A 30 -17.94 -11.38 -1.31
N VAL A 31 -16.89 -11.84 -0.62
CA VAL A 31 -15.83 -10.96 -0.13
C VAL A 31 -14.98 -10.44 -1.28
N PHE A 32 -14.68 -11.26 -2.29
CA PHE A 32 -13.96 -10.82 -3.48
C PHE A 32 -14.73 -9.70 -4.21
N GLU A 33 -16.03 -9.86 -4.42
CA GLU A 33 -16.89 -8.84 -5.04
C GLU A 33 -16.92 -7.54 -4.23
N LEU A 34 -17.06 -7.64 -2.90
CA LEU A 34 -17.00 -6.48 -2.01
C LEU A 34 -15.67 -5.72 -2.12
N LEU A 35 -14.55 -6.44 -2.23
CA LEU A 35 -13.23 -5.83 -2.38
C LEU A 35 -13.07 -5.13 -3.73
N GLU A 36 -13.61 -5.72 -4.80
CA GLU A 36 -13.62 -5.09 -6.13
C GLU A 36 -14.45 -3.80 -6.14
N ASP A 37 -15.66 -3.83 -5.55
CA ASP A 37 -16.51 -2.64 -5.43
C ASP A 37 -15.83 -1.53 -4.61
N LEU A 38 -15.23 -1.90 -3.47
CA LEU A 38 -14.49 -0.96 -2.63
C LEU A 38 -13.29 -0.38 -3.39
N LEU A 39 -12.55 -1.21 -4.13
CA LEU A 39 -11.42 -0.77 -4.94
C LEU A 39 -11.87 0.21 -6.03
N ALA A 40 -12.99 -0.06 -6.69
CA ALA A 40 -13.56 0.81 -7.71
C ALA A 40 -13.90 2.20 -7.12
N VAL A 41 -14.61 2.23 -5.99
CA VAL A 41 -14.96 3.49 -5.30
C VAL A 41 -13.71 4.24 -4.87
N VAL A 42 -12.76 3.57 -4.21
CA VAL A 42 -11.54 4.22 -3.72
C VAL A 42 -10.71 4.78 -4.88
N THR A 43 -10.62 4.05 -6.00
CA THR A 43 -9.87 4.50 -7.17
C THR A 43 -10.54 5.67 -7.88
N ASP A 44 -11.87 5.67 -7.96
CA ASP A 44 -12.64 6.77 -8.57
C ASP A 44 -12.43 8.10 -7.82
N PHE A 45 -12.50 8.06 -6.48
CA PHE A 45 -12.37 9.27 -5.67
C PHE A 45 -10.92 9.67 -5.36
N TYR A 46 -10.01 8.70 -5.19
CA TYR A 46 -8.67 8.94 -4.67
C TYR A 46 -7.53 8.50 -5.62
N GLY A 47 -7.83 8.09 -6.85
CA GLY A 47 -6.86 7.48 -7.75
C GLY A 47 -5.61 8.33 -7.98
N ALA A 48 -5.76 9.63 -8.18
CA ALA A 48 -4.64 10.55 -8.38
C ALA A 48 -3.76 10.66 -7.14
N GLN A 49 -4.36 10.85 -5.95
CA GLN A 49 -3.62 10.98 -4.69
C GLN A 49 -2.93 9.66 -4.32
N LEU A 50 -3.57 8.51 -4.61
CA LEU A 50 -2.96 7.20 -4.43
C LEU A 50 -1.77 6.99 -5.36
N HIS A 51 -1.86 7.43 -6.62
CA HIS A 51 -0.75 7.34 -7.56
C HIS A 51 0.47 8.13 -7.06
N GLU A 52 0.27 9.38 -6.63
CA GLU A 52 1.33 10.23 -6.06
C GLU A 52 1.91 9.60 -4.79
N LEU A 53 1.08 9.18 -3.84
CA LEU A 53 1.54 8.54 -2.60
C LEU A 53 2.33 7.25 -2.85
N LEU A 54 1.95 6.45 -3.85
CA LEU A 54 2.66 5.23 -4.22
C LEU A 54 3.98 5.54 -4.94
N HIS A 55 4.04 6.62 -5.72
CA HIS A 55 5.27 7.10 -6.33
C HIS A 55 6.29 7.49 -5.25
N GLU A 56 5.89 8.35 -4.31
CA GLU A 56 6.74 8.79 -3.19
C GLU A 56 7.24 7.65 -2.29
N GLN A 57 6.43 6.61 -2.10
CA GLN A 57 6.85 5.44 -1.32
C GLN A 57 7.87 4.54 -2.05
N ARG A 58 7.81 4.47 -3.38
CA ARG A 58 8.72 3.65 -4.19
C ARG A 58 10.01 4.39 -4.53
N PHE A 59 9.90 5.70 -4.68
CA PHE A 59 11.01 6.61 -4.89
C PHE A 59 10.99 7.63 -3.75
N PRO A 60 11.33 7.22 -2.51
CA PRO A 60 11.61 8.22 -1.48
C PRO A 60 12.77 9.03 -2.06
N GLU A 61 12.48 10.26 -2.51
CA GLU A 61 13.46 11.01 -3.26
C GLU A 61 14.77 11.01 -2.47
N VAL A 62 15.86 10.81 -3.19
CA VAL A 62 17.23 11.02 -2.73
C VAL A 62 17.40 12.54 -2.50
N HIS A 63 16.61 13.11 -1.59
CA HIS A 63 16.62 14.50 -1.16
C HIS A 63 17.78 14.79 -0.19
N ASP A 64 18.77 13.91 -0.15
CA ASP A 64 19.94 14.01 0.71
C ASP A 64 21.27 14.12 -0.07
N ARG A 65 21.25 14.27 -1.41
CA ARG A 65 22.50 14.35 -2.19
C ARG A 65 22.70 15.59 -3.05
N THR A 66 21.73 16.50 -3.12
CA THR A 66 21.89 17.74 -3.89
C THR A 66 22.33 18.94 -3.05
N ARG A 67 22.33 18.84 -1.71
CA ARG A 67 22.79 19.95 -0.85
C ARG A 67 24.27 19.95 -0.48
N GLU A 68 25.04 18.92 -0.86
CA GLU A 68 26.46 18.80 -0.49
C GLU A 68 27.41 18.72 -1.70
N ARG A 69 26.99 19.17 -2.88
CA ARG A 69 27.89 19.24 -4.05
C ARG A 69 27.92 20.58 -4.74
N ASP A 70 28.04 21.64 -3.94
CA ASP A 70 28.77 22.82 -4.41
C ASP A 70 29.57 23.46 -3.27
N PRO A 71 30.88 23.21 -3.18
CA PRO A 71 31.82 24.20 -2.69
C PRO A 71 32.26 25.09 -3.88
N PRO A 72 32.27 26.42 -3.70
CA PRO A 72 32.60 27.35 -4.78
C PRO A 72 34.12 27.42 -4.94
N PHE A 73 34.65 27.16 -6.14
CA PHE A 73 35.91 27.75 -6.64
C PHE A 73 35.88 27.82 -8.16
#